data_AF-A0A8I6SRF6-F1
#
_entry.id   AF-A0A8I6SRF6-F1
#
_cell.length_a   1.000
_cell.length_b   1.000
_cell.length_c   1.000
_cell.angle_alpha   90.00
_cell.angle_beta   90.00
_cell.angle_gamma   90.00
#
_symmetry.space_group_name_H-M   'P 1'
#
loop_
_entity.id
_entity.type
_entity.pdbx_description
1 polymer ?
#
loop_
_entity_poly.entity_id
_entity_poly.type
_entity_poly.pdbx_seq_one_letter_code
_entity_poly.pdbx_strand_id
1 'polypeptide(L)'
;MYSLTLSTLKVVRKCPIQRSTVLYQLQHCTSNQNDNSKLNYSSKRLLEKKVSDHFLPISRQASKASTVSFDNIRFQVESIFRDVKMKDMATGPTEVFWYNAVSLVPIAFPSLAFLLTGFHPSLFSLQITYSAILLSFHGGTRFGHELEKKEAMTWESVSWSFVPFSLGLLSVMLPQVLCPITLSAGFLFSAYVDLTLSKMPTWFRAMRLAFVFPAVLSLAIAFLWNLFN
;
A
#
# COMPACT_ATOMS: atom_id res chain seq x y z
N MET A 1 33.05 56.67 -13.42
CA MET A 1 32.89 55.31 -12.85
C MET A 1 31.62 54.71 -13.43
N TYR A 2 31.71 53.48 -13.90
CA TYR A 2 30.75 52.83 -14.80
C TYR A 2 29.35 52.64 -14.20
N SER A 3 28.35 52.86 -15.06
CA SER A 3 26.95 52.45 -14.88
C SER A 3 26.82 50.97 -15.21
N LEU A 4 26.16 50.19 -14.35
CA LEU A 4 25.48 48.96 -14.74
C LEU A 4 24.12 48.87 -14.04
N THR A 5 23.11 48.91 -14.90
CA THR A 5 21.67 48.71 -14.73
C THR A 5 21.33 47.35 -14.15
N LEU A 6 20.52 47.32 -13.09
CA LEU A 6 19.95 46.11 -12.51
C LEU A 6 18.54 45.88 -13.08
N SER A 7 18.47 45.11 -14.16
CA SER A 7 17.24 44.72 -14.83
C SER A 7 16.78 43.34 -14.33
N THR A 8 15.47 43.21 -14.09
CA THR A 8 14.68 41.96 -14.03
C THR A 8 14.57 41.19 -12.71
N LEU A 9 13.91 41.80 -11.72
CA LEU A 9 13.09 41.05 -10.76
C LEU A 9 11.74 40.71 -11.44
N LYS A 10 11.56 39.46 -11.88
CA LYS A 10 10.27 38.94 -12.33
C LYS A 10 9.36 38.69 -11.12
N VAL A 11 8.51 39.66 -10.84
CA VAL A 11 7.30 39.49 -10.01
C VAL A 11 6.33 38.60 -10.78
N VAL A 12 6.26 37.31 -10.44
CA VAL A 12 5.17 36.44 -10.91
C VAL A 12 3.97 36.68 -10.01
N ARG A 13 2.94 37.27 -10.60
CA ARG A 13 1.66 37.61 -9.99
C ARG A 13 0.94 36.38 -9.46
N LYS A 14 0.30 36.56 -8.29
CA LYS A 14 -0.83 35.75 -7.79
C LYS A 14 -1.88 35.54 -8.89
N CYS A 15 -2.33 34.30 -9.03
CA CYS A 15 -3.62 33.91 -9.61
C CYS A 15 -4.00 32.50 -9.07
N PRO A 16 -5.26 32.09 -9.12
CA PRO A 16 -6.09 31.95 -7.93
C PRO A 16 -6.36 30.49 -7.54
N ILE A 17 -6.82 30.34 -6.30
CA ILE A 17 -7.41 29.12 -5.74
C ILE A 17 -8.57 28.68 -6.64
N GLN A 18 -8.33 27.67 -7.49
CA GLN A 18 -9.38 27.00 -8.25
C GLN A 18 -9.87 25.80 -7.43
N ARG A 19 -10.95 26.07 -6.70
CA ARG A 19 -11.79 25.12 -5.97
C ARG A 19 -12.47 24.19 -6.99
N SER A 20 -11.87 23.07 -7.34
CA SER A 20 -12.55 22.01 -8.11
C SER A 20 -13.36 21.13 -7.17
N THR A 21 -14.51 21.66 -6.76
CA THR A 21 -15.65 20.85 -6.32
C THR A 21 -16.18 20.14 -7.55
N VAL A 22 -15.76 18.89 -7.80
CA VAL A 22 -16.42 18.02 -8.79
C VAL A 22 -17.48 17.22 -8.05
N LEU A 23 -18.63 17.86 -7.90
CA LEU A 23 -19.92 17.20 -7.69
C LEU A 23 -20.19 16.34 -8.93
N TYR A 24 -20.34 15.02 -8.73
CA TYR A 24 -20.92 14.15 -9.74
C TYR A 24 -22.41 14.49 -9.87
N GLN A 25 -22.74 15.45 -10.75
CA GLN A 25 -24.09 15.58 -11.29
C GLN A 25 -24.26 14.57 -12.42
N LEU A 26 -25.14 13.60 -12.15
CA LEU A 26 -25.85 12.81 -13.15
C LEU A 26 -26.53 13.78 -14.12
N GLN A 27 -26.06 13.87 -15.37
CA GLN A 27 -26.88 14.42 -16.43
C GLN A 27 -26.74 13.60 -17.71
N HIS A 28 -27.82 12.86 -17.94
CA HIS A 28 -28.24 12.23 -19.16
C HIS A 28 -27.90 13.05 -20.42
N CYS A 29 -27.33 12.37 -21.41
CA CYS A 29 -27.47 12.74 -22.80
C CYS A 29 -28.94 12.57 -23.21
N THR A 30 -29.61 13.63 -23.64
CA THR A 30 -30.76 13.51 -24.53
C THR A 30 -30.56 14.36 -25.76
N SER A 31 -30.50 13.62 -26.86
CA SER A 31 -30.51 14.07 -28.25
C SER A 31 -31.73 14.93 -28.56
N ASN A 32 -31.50 15.89 -29.45
CA ASN A 32 -32.49 16.78 -30.00
C ASN A 32 -33.15 16.10 -31.21
N GLN A 33 -34.43 15.75 -31.13
CA GLN A 33 -35.25 15.56 -32.32
C GLN A 33 -36.74 15.68 -32.00
N ASN A 34 -37.35 16.71 -32.57
CA ASN A 34 -38.77 16.74 -32.88
C ASN A 34 -39.15 15.42 -33.56
N ASP A 35 -40.14 14.72 -33.03
CA ASP A 35 -41.21 14.20 -33.88
C ASP A 35 -42.42 13.78 -33.04
N ASN A 36 -43.56 14.37 -33.40
CA ASN A 36 -44.87 14.00 -32.93
C ASN A 36 -45.26 12.66 -33.54
N SER A 37 -45.46 11.62 -32.74
CA SER A 37 -46.54 10.64 -32.98
C SER A 37 -46.64 9.58 -31.89
N LYS A 38 -47.89 9.37 -31.47
CA LYS A 38 -48.48 8.24 -30.75
C LYS A 38 -47.68 6.94 -30.87
N LEU A 39 -47.41 6.25 -29.74
CA LEU A 39 -47.34 4.78 -29.69
C LEU A 39 -47.39 4.22 -28.26
N ASN A 40 -48.50 3.54 -27.99
CA ASN A 40 -48.68 2.31 -27.22
C ASN A 40 -48.13 2.15 -25.79
N TYR A 41 -49.09 2.13 -24.86
CA TYR A 41 -49.09 1.68 -23.47
C TYR A 41 -48.77 0.19 -23.23
N SER A 42 -48.03 -0.46 -24.14
CA SER A 42 -47.77 -1.91 -24.14
C SER A 42 -46.29 -2.26 -24.06
N SER A 43 -45.48 -1.44 -23.37
CA SER A 43 -44.03 -1.68 -23.21
C SER A 43 -43.51 -1.58 -21.78
N LYS A 44 -44.41 -1.56 -20.78
CA LYS A 44 -44.02 -1.63 -19.36
C LYS A 44 -43.99 -3.06 -18.79
N ARG A 45 -44.73 -4.02 -19.38
CA ARG A 45 -44.70 -5.43 -18.93
C ARG A 45 -43.58 -6.28 -19.53
N LEU A 46 -42.88 -5.80 -20.55
CA LEU A 46 -41.75 -6.52 -21.16
C LEU A 46 -40.39 -6.15 -20.56
N LEU A 47 -40.30 -5.02 -19.84
CA LEU A 47 -39.07 -4.59 -19.16
C LEU A 47 -38.92 -5.19 -17.76
N GLU A 48 -40.02 -5.44 -17.04
CA GLU A 48 -39.97 -6.12 -15.74
C GLU A 48 -39.60 -7.60 -15.87
N LYS A 49 -39.90 -8.23 -17.01
CA LYS A 49 -39.60 -9.65 -17.24
C LYS A 49 -38.15 -9.91 -17.66
N LYS A 50 -37.40 -8.89 -18.08
CA LYS A 50 -36.02 -9.03 -18.59
C LYS A 50 -34.93 -8.66 -17.58
N VAL A 51 -35.30 -8.06 -16.45
CA VAL A 51 -34.38 -7.72 -15.34
C VAL A 51 -34.25 -8.88 -14.34
N SER A 52 -35.14 -9.88 -14.39
CA SER A 52 -35.07 -11.05 -13.51
C SER A 52 -34.14 -12.17 -14.02
N ASP A 53 -33.67 -12.12 -15.26
CA ASP A 53 -32.86 -13.18 -15.90
C ASP A 53 -31.35 -12.88 -15.95
N HIS A 54 -30.90 -11.87 -15.20
CA HIS A 54 -29.48 -11.53 -15.03
C HIS A 54 -29.03 -11.55 -13.57
N PHE A 55 -29.64 -12.43 -12.77
CA PHE A 55 -28.97 -12.96 -11.59
C PHE A 55 -28.01 -14.06 -12.06
N LEU A 56 -26.73 -13.67 -12.19
CA LEU A 56 -25.63 -14.61 -12.33
C LEU A 56 -25.76 -15.67 -11.23
N PRO A 57 -25.68 -16.97 -11.55
CA PRO A 57 -25.57 -17.98 -10.52
C PRO A 57 -24.30 -17.66 -9.74
N ILE A 58 -24.45 -17.34 -8.45
CA ILE A 58 -23.34 -17.41 -7.49
C ILE A 58 -22.90 -18.87 -7.56
N SER A 59 -21.92 -19.13 -8.43
CA SER A 59 -21.23 -20.39 -8.47
C SER A 59 -20.68 -20.58 -7.08
N ARG A 60 -21.20 -21.58 -6.36
CA ARG A 60 -20.46 -22.27 -5.33
C ARG A 60 -19.19 -22.79 -5.98
N GLN A 61 -18.19 -21.94 -6.14
CA GLN A 61 -16.83 -22.42 -6.14
C GLN A 61 -16.64 -22.98 -4.75
N ALA A 62 -16.84 -24.30 -4.65
CA ALA A 62 -16.31 -25.08 -3.58
C ALA A 62 -14.88 -24.61 -3.41
N SER A 63 -14.65 -23.85 -2.35
CA SER A 63 -13.32 -23.51 -1.89
C SER A 63 -12.67 -24.86 -1.65
N LYS A 64 -11.92 -25.35 -2.64
CA LYS A 64 -10.96 -26.41 -2.43
C LYS A 64 -10.13 -25.84 -1.31
N ALA A 65 -10.31 -26.40 -0.11
CA ALA A 65 -9.40 -26.23 0.99
C ALA A 65 -8.06 -26.74 0.47
N SER A 66 -7.31 -25.87 -0.19
CA SER A 66 -5.91 -26.05 -0.45
C SER A 66 -5.34 -26.10 0.95
N THR A 67 -5.17 -27.31 1.48
CA THR A 67 -4.26 -27.59 2.58
C THR A 67 -2.90 -27.17 2.05
N VAL A 68 -2.60 -25.88 2.17
CA VAL A 68 -1.32 -25.32 1.81
C VAL A 68 -0.35 -25.96 2.80
N SER A 69 0.30 -27.03 2.34
CA SER A 69 1.25 -27.77 3.16
C SER A 69 2.34 -26.81 3.59
N PHE A 70 2.58 -26.72 4.90
CA PHE A 70 3.64 -25.89 5.48
C PHE A 70 5.01 -26.21 4.86
N ASP A 71 5.23 -27.45 4.45
CA ASP A 71 6.46 -27.85 3.77
C ASP A 71 6.63 -27.15 2.42
N ASN A 72 5.56 -27.05 1.62
CA ASN A 72 5.60 -26.33 0.34
C ASN A 72 5.85 -24.83 0.54
N ILE A 73 5.27 -24.22 1.59
CA ILE A 73 5.53 -22.82 1.93
C ILE A 73 7.00 -22.64 2.29
N ARG A 74 7.55 -23.54 3.12
CA ARG A 74 8.94 -23.46 3.56
C ARG A 74 9.91 -23.58 2.38
N PHE A 75 9.69 -24.55 1.48
CA PHE A 75 10.51 -24.68 0.28
C PHE A 75 10.42 -23.45 -0.63
N GLN A 76 9.22 -22.89 -0.80
CA GLN A 76 9.02 -21.69 -1.61
C GLN A 76 9.71 -20.46 -0.99
N VAL A 77 9.55 -20.26 0.32
CA VAL A 77 10.20 -19.16 1.05
C VAL A 77 11.72 -19.30 1.00
N GLU A 78 12.27 -20.49 1.23
CA GLU A 78 13.72 -20.72 1.11
C GLU A 78 14.24 -20.44 -0.31
N SER A 79 13.49 -20.84 -1.35
CA SER A 79 13.90 -20.57 -2.73
C SER A 79 13.94 -19.06 -3.00
N ILE A 80 12.97 -18.31 -2.49
CA ILE A 80 12.92 -16.85 -2.58
C ILE A 80 14.11 -16.21 -1.86
N PHE A 81 14.41 -16.66 -0.63
CA PHE A 81 15.55 -16.12 0.13
C PHE A 81 16.90 -16.45 -0.49
N ARG A 82 17.06 -17.63 -1.13
CA ARG A 82 18.28 -17.99 -1.87
C ARG A 82 18.47 -17.16 -3.13
N ASP A 83 17.38 -16.79 -3.80
CA ASP A 83 17.42 -15.97 -5.02
C ASP A 83 17.86 -14.53 -4.71
N VAL A 84 17.55 -14.03 -3.51
CA VAL A 84 17.98 -12.69 -3.07
C VAL A 84 19.40 -12.71 -2.54
N LYS A 85 20.35 -12.29 -3.37
CA LYS A 85 21.72 -12.03 -2.94
C LYS A 85 21.81 -10.66 -2.27
N MET A 86 22.12 -10.64 -0.97
CA MET A 86 22.31 -9.38 -0.21
C MET A 86 23.43 -8.49 -0.80
N LYS A 87 24.36 -9.07 -1.57
CA LYS A 87 25.41 -8.35 -2.29
C LYS A 87 24.85 -7.45 -3.40
N ASP A 88 23.68 -7.76 -3.95
CA ASP A 88 23.02 -6.99 -5.02
C ASP A 88 22.41 -5.67 -4.51
N MET A 89 22.42 -5.46 -3.19
CA MET A 89 22.01 -4.19 -2.59
C MET A 89 22.98 -3.05 -2.93
N ALA A 90 24.27 -3.36 -3.12
CA ALA A 90 25.31 -2.38 -3.45
C ALA A 90 25.19 -1.83 -4.87
N THR A 91 24.43 -2.50 -5.74
CA THR A 91 24.16 -2.06 -7.13
C THR A 91 23.04 -1.02 -7.23
N GLY A 92 22.30 -0.75 -6.15
CA GLY A 92 21.24 0.24 -6.13
C GLY A 92 21.74 1.69 -5.90
N PRO A 93 20.89 2.70 -6.15
CA PRO A 93 21.17 4.09 -5.81
C PRO A 93 21.39 4.26 -4.29
N THR A 94 22.50 4.88 -3.91
CA THR A 94 22.91 5.00 -2.49
C THR A 94 21.98 5.91 -1.69
N GLU A 95 21.30 6.83 -2.35
CA GLU A 95 20.35 7.77 -1.74
C GLU A 95 19.16 7.03 -1.14
N VAL A 96 18.67 6.02 -1.87
CA VAL A 96 17.52 5.21 -1.43
C VAL A 96 17.91 4.39 -0.20
N PHE A 97 19.13 3.84 -0.19
CA PHE A 97 19.68 3.11 0.96
C PHE A 97 19.66 3.95 2.24
N TRP A 98 20.22 5.15 2.19
CA TRP A 98 20.24 6.05 3.35
C TRP A 98 18.85 6.45 3.81
N TYR A 99 17.93 6.70 2.88
CA TYR A 99 16.54 7.03 3.23
C TYR A 99 15.86 5.92 4.02
N ASN A 100 16.08 4.65 3.63
CA ASN A 100 15.50 3.51 4.35
C ASN A 100 16.21 3.26 5.69
N ALA A 101 17.52 3.46 5.76
CA ALA A 101 18.27 3.35 7.01
C ALA A 101 17.79 4.39 8.04
N VAL A 102 17.59 5.65 7.62
CA VAL A 102 17.07 6.72 8.48
C VAL A 102 15.63 6.41 8.92
N SER A 103 14.81 5.88 8.02
CA SER A 103 13.42 5.51 8.34
C SER A 103 13.33 4.33 9.31
N LEU A 104 14.38 3.55 9.48
CA LEU A 104 14.41 2.46 10.46
C LEU A 104 14.64 2.98 11.90
N VAL A 105 15.26 4.16 12.05
CA VAL A 105 15.63 4.72 13.36
C VAL A 105 14.43 4.86 14.30
N PRO A 106 13.27 5.43 13.89
CA PRO A 106 12.13 5.59 14.78
C PRO A 106 11.43 4.28 15.15
N ILE A 107 11.71 3.19 14.44
CA ILE A 107 11.24 1.84 14.77
C ILE A 107 12.19 1.18 15.77
N ALA A 108 13.49 1.19 15.47
CA ALA A 108 14.50 0.52 16.28
C ALA A 108 14.79 1.23 17.61
N PHE A 109 14.74 2.57 17.64
CA PHE A 109 15.10 3.36 18.82
C PHE A 109 14.21 3.06 20.05
N PRO A 110 12.86 3.04 19.95
CA PRO A 110 12.01 2.65 21.07
C PRO A 110 12.31 1.24 21.60
N SER A 111 12.60 0.28 20.71
CA SER A 111 12.94 -1.09 21.13
C SER A 111 14.25 -1.16 21.90
N LEU A 112 15.26 -0.40 21.47
CA LEU A 112 16.52 -0.27 22.21
C LEU A 112 16.31 0.41 23.57
N ALA A 113 15.46 1.44 23.61
CA ALA A 113 15.11 2.11 24.86
C ALA A 113 14.42 1.14 25.85
N PHE A 114 13.51 0.27 25.38
CA PHE A 114 12.88 -0.74 26.24
C PHE A 114 13.88 -1.71 26.87
N LEU A 115 14.95 -2.07 26.15
CA LEU A 115 16.02 -2.91 26.70
C LEU A 115 16.83 -2.22 27.80
N LEU A 116 17.02 -0.90 27.70
CA LEU A 116 17.90 -0.14 28.61
C LEU A 116 17.16 0.45 29.82
N THR A 117 15.97 1.01 29.60
CA THR A 117 15.23 1.79 30.62
C THR A 117 13.92 1.13 31.04
N GLY A 118 13.51 0.04 30.38
CA GLY A 118 12.22 -0.61 30.60
C GLY A 118 11.08 -0.03 29.76
N PHE A 119 9.87 -0.56 29.96
CA PHE A 119 8.71 -0.26 29.11
C PHE A 119 8.15 1.15 29.35
N HIS A 120 8.03 1.91 28.27
CA HIS A 120 7.35 3.21 28.27
C HIS A 120 6.19 3.23 27.27
N PRO A 121 4.93 3.44 27.71
CA PRO A 121 3.76 3.37 26.84
C PRO A 121 3.74 4.45 25.75
N SER A 122 4.33 5.62 26.00
CA SER A 122 4.42 6.71 25.03
C SER A 122 5.33 6.34 23.84
N LEU A 123 6.50 5.75 24.12
CA LEU A 123 7.44 5.27 23.11
C LEU A 123 6.85 4.10 22.32
N PHE A 124 6.09 3.22 22.98
CA PHE A 124 5.41 2.12 22.33
C PHE A 124 4.39 2.63 21.30
N SER A 125 3.49 3.53 21.71
CA SER A 125 2.49 4.11 20.80
C SER A 125 3.14 4.84 19.62
N LEU A 126 4.27 5.51 19.85
CA LEU A 126 5.05 6.16 18.78
C LEU A 126 5.64 5.13 17.80
N GLN A 127 6.23 4.04 18.31
CA GLN A 127 6.77 2.95 17.49
C GLN A 127 5.68 2.32 16.60
N ILE A 128 4.52 2.00 17.18
CA ILE A 128 3.39 1.40 16.46
C ILE A 128 2.85 2.35 15.38
N THR A 129 2.60 3.60 15.74
CA THR A 129 2.04 4.60 14.81
C THR A 129 2.99 4.85 13.65
N TYR A 130 4.29 5.00 13.93
CA TYR A 130 5.31 5.20 12.90
C TYR A 130 5.43 3.97 11.99
N SER A 131 5.41 2.76 12.56
CA SER A 131 5.42 1.51 11.80
C SER A 131 4.21 1.39 10.86
N ALA A 132 3.02 1.79 11.32
CA ALA A 132 1.80 1.80 10.51
C ALA A 132 1.88 2.79 9.33
N ILE A 133 2.42 4.00 9.57
CA ILE A 133 2.67 4.99 8.51
C ILE A 133 3.65 4.43 7.49
N LEU A 134 4.72 3.78 7.96
CA LEU A 134 5.74 3.25 7.07
C LEU A 134 5.23 2.06 6.24
N LEU A 135 4.43 1.16 6.82
CA LEU A 135 3.76 0.09 6.09
C LEU A 135 2.80 0.66 5.03
N SER A 136 2.12 1.76 5.35
CA SER A 136 1.28 2.49 4.39
C SER A 136 2.10 3.08 3.24
N PHE A 137 3.27 3.64 3.55
CA PHE A 137 4.21 4.12 2.54
C PHE A 137 4.72 3.00 1.61
N HIS A 138 4.94 1.79 2.14
CA HIS A 138 5.32 0.63 1.31
C HIS A 138 4.24 0.33 0.24
N GLY A 139 2.96 0.34 0.63
CA GLY A 139 1.84 0.22 -0.32
C GLY A 139 1.82 1.33 -1.38
N GLY A 140 2.11 2.56 -0.96
CA GLY A 140 2.21 3.71 -1.86
C GLY A 140 3.34 3.58 -2.89
N THR A 141 4.52 3.10 -2.48
CA THR A 141 5.65 2.90 -3.42
C THR A 141 5.32 1.90 -4.52
N ARG A 142 4.57 0.84 -4.18
CA ARG A 142 4.13 -0.15 -5.16
C ARG A 142 3.07 0.39 -6.11
N PHE A 143 2.11 1.14 -5.57
CA PHE A 143 1.11 1.82 -6.40
C PHE A 143 1.79 2.77 -7.41
N GLY A 144 2.80 3.54 -6.98
CA GLY A 144 3.60 4.39 -7.85
C GLY A 144 4.32 3.62 -8.98
N HIS A 145 4.93 2.47 -8.66
CA HIS A 145 5.59 1.62 -9.66
C HIS A 145 4.62 1.04 -10.70
N GLU A 146 3.41 0.66 -10.28
CA GLU A 146 2.37 0.19 -11.21
C GLU A 146 1.84 1.33 -12.09
N LEU A 147 1.79 2.57 -11.58
CA LEU A 147 1.39 3.74 -12.37
C LEU A 147 2.39 4.10 -13.48
N GLU A 148 3.68 3.87 -13.28
CA GLU A 148 4.69 4.05 -14.34
C GLU A 148 4.49 3.03 -15.47
N LYS A 149 3.94 1.85 -15.15
CA LYS A 149 3.69 0.75 -16.08
C LYS A 149 2.23 0.70 -16.54
N LYS A 150 1.72 1.83 -17.06
CA LYS A 150 0.31 1.99 -17.52
C LYS A 150 -0.21 0.85 -18.40
N GLU A 151 0.64 0.24 -19.21
CA GLU A 151 0.26 -0.86 -20.12
C GLU A 151 0.00 -2.20 -19.42
N ALA A 152 0.55 -2.41 -18.23
CA ALA A 152 0.41 -3.64 -17.45
C ALA A 152 -0.48 -3.48 -16.20
N MET A 153 -1.14 -2.32 -16.07
CA MET A 153 -1.97 -1.98 -14.93
C MET A 153 -3.26 -2.81 -14.96
N THR A 154 -3.29 -3.84 -14.13
CA THR A 154 -4.49 -4.65 -13.90
C THR A 154 -5.11 -4.22 -12.58
N TRP A 155 -6.44 -4.26 -12.46
CA TRP A 155 -7.11 -3.98 -11.19
C TRP A 155 -6.60 -4.87 -10.07
N GLU A 156 -6.20 -6.10 -10.39
CA GLU A 156 -5.57 -7.02 -9.45
C GLU A 156 -4.24 -6.49 -8.92
N SER A 157 -3.30 -6.05 -9.78
CA SER A 157 -2.00 -5.55 -9.31
C SER A 157 -2.11 -4.29 -8.45
N VAL A 158 -3.10 -3.44 -8.74
CA VAL A 158 -3.42 -2.25 -7.94
C VAL A 158 -4.00 -2.64 -6.58
N SER A 159 -4.92 -3.61 -6.53
CA SER A 159 -5.54 -4.06 -5.29
C SER A 159 -4.51 -4.61 -4.30
N TRP A 160 -3.48 -5.31 -4.78
CA TRP A 160 -2.39 -5.81 -3.95
C TRP A 160 -1.55 -4.70 -3.29
N SER A 161 -1.54 -3.49 -3.85
CA SER A 161 -0.86 -2.33 -3.26
C SER A 161 -1.66 -1.71 -2.11
N PHE A 162 -2.97 -1.92 -2.08
CA PHE A 162 -3.87 -1.41 -1.05
C PHE A 162 -3.88 -2.28 0.21
N VAL A 163 -3.49 -3.55 0.09
CA VAL A 163 -3.41 -4.50 1.22
C VAL A 163 -2.47 -4.00 2.33
N PRO A 164 -1.19 -3.67 2.08
CA PRO A 164 -0.30 -3.17 3.15
C PRO A 164 -0.79 -1.85 3.75
N PHE A 165 -1.37 -0.96 2.94
CA PHE A 165 -1.98 0.29 3.42
C PHE A 165 -3.13 0.03 4.41
N SER A 166 -4.04 -0.87 4.04
CA SER A 166 -5.17 -1.24 4.89
C SER A 166 -4.72 -1.93 6.17
N LEU A 167 -3.72 -2.81 6.10
CA LEU A 167 -3.14 -3.48 7.27
C LEU A 167 -2.48 -2.49 8.22
N GLY A 168 -1.79 -1.47 7.69
CA GLY A 168 -1.21 -0.38 8.48
C GLY A 168 -2.27 0.34 9.30
N LEU A 169 -3.34 0.82 8.66
CA LEU A 169 -4.44 1.49 9.35
C LEU A 169 -5.19 0.57 10.32
N LEU A 170 -5.46 -0.68 9.90
CA LEU A 170 -6.15 -1.65 10.73
C LEU A 170 -5.36 -1.91 12.01
N SER A 171 -4.04 -2.05 11.94
CA SER A 171 -3.19 -2.31 13.11
C SER A 171 -3.33 -1.26 14.21
N VAL A 172 -3.56 0.01 13.86
CA VAL A 172 -3.74 1.11 14.83
C VAL A 172 -5.11 1.10 15.47
N MET A 173 -6.12 0.54 14.79
CA MET A 173 -7.47 0.37 15.33
C MET A 173 -7.59 -0.84 16.25
N LEU A 174 -6.62 -1.74 16.25
CA LEU A 174 -6.62 -2.92 17.10
C LEU A 174 -6.17 -2.60 18.54
N PRO A 175 -6.50 -3.47 19.51
CA PRO A 175 -5.94 -3.41 20.85
C PRO A 175 -4.42 -3.43 20.83
N GLN A 176 -3.81 -2.70 21.76
CA GLN A 176 -2.36 -2.45 21.85
C GLN A 176 -1.50 -3.73 21.82
N VAL A 177 -2.03 -4.85 22.33
CA VAL A 177 -1.38 -6.17 22.34
C VAL A 177 -1.26 -6.78 20.94
N LEU A 178 -2.22 -6.51 20.05
CA LEU A 178 -2.29 -7.08 18.70
C LEU A 178 -1.61 -6.21 17.64
N CYS A 179 -1.37 -4.92 17.93
CA CYS A 179 -0.72 -3.99 17.01
C CYS A 179 0.65 -4.49 16.48
N PRO A 180 1.62 -4.90 17.32
CA PRO A 180 2.93 -5.31 16.83
C PRO A 180 2.88 -6.61 16.03
N ILE A 181 1.98 -7.54 16.37
CA ILE A 181 1.77 -8.79 15.61
C ILE A 181 1.22 -8.48 14.22
N THR A 182 0.17 -7.66 14.16
CA THR A 182 -0.47 -7.30 12.88
C THR A 182 0.45 -6.47 11.98
N LEU A 183 1.24 -5.55 12.54
CA LEU A 183 2.27 -4.82 11.81
C LEU A 183 3.37 -5.74 11.28
N SER A 184 3.86 -6.65 12.11
CA SER A 184 4.89 -7.62 11.70
C SER A 184 4.39 -8.50 10.55
N ALA A 185 3.15 -9.00 10.66
CA ALA A 185 2.49 -9.75 9.60
C ALA A 185 2.33 -8.90 8.33
N GLY A 186 1.96 -7.63 8.45
CA GLY A 186 1.84 -6.69 7.32
C GLY A 186 3.17 -6.44 6.60
N PHE A 187 4.26 -6.22 7.33
CA PHE A 187 5.60 -6.06 6.74
C PHE A 187 6.07 -7.35 6.05
N LEU A 188 5.89 -8.50 6.70
CA LEU A 188 6.23 -9.80 6.11
C LEU A 188 5.42 -10.08 4.85
N PHE A 189 4.12 -9.77 4.89
CA PHE A 189 3.23 -9.92 3.75
C PHE A 189 3.64 -9.01 2.59
N SER A 190 3.89 -7.73 2.85
CA SER A 190 4.37 -6.79 1.83
C SER A 190 5.68 -7.28 1.21
N ALA A 191 6.64 -7.71 2.04
CA ALA A 191 7.91 -8.23 1.57
C ALA A 191 7.74 -9.50 0.72
N TYR A 192 6.92 -10.45 1.17
CA TYR A 192 6.64 -11.67 0.43
C TYR A 192 6.05 -11.37 -0.95
N VAL A 193 5.12 -10.42 -1.02
CA VAL A 193 4.54 -10.03 -2.31
C VAL A 193 5.57 -9.32 -3.20
N ASP A 194 6.39 -8.43 -2.65
CA ASP A 194 7.47 -7.76 -3.41
C ASP A 194 8.52 -8.76 -3.95
N LEU A 195 8.76 -9.85 -3.22
CA LEU A 195 9.68 -10.91 -3.62
C LEU A 195 9.11 -11.85 -4.68
N THR A 196 7.82 -12.20 -4.57
CA THR A 196 7.15 -13.09 -5.53
C THR A 196 6.83 -12.40 -6.85
N LEU A 197 6.68 -11.08 -6.86
CA LEU A 197 6.49 -10.34 -8.10
C LEU A 197 7.78 -10.29 -8.92
N SER A 198 7.83 -11.04 -10.02
CA SER A 198 8.96 -11.13 -10.97
C SER A 198 9.35 -9.81 -11.67
N LYS A 199 8.70 -8.68 -11.36
CA LYS A 199 8.79 -7.40 -12.10
C LYS A 199 9.63 -6.31 -11.40
N MET A 200 10.22 -6.62 -10.24
CA MET A 200 11.04 -5.68 -9.45
C MET A 200 12.54 -5.95 -9.65
N PRO A 201 13.39 -4.91 -9.68
CA PRO A 201 14.83 -5.10 -9.76
C PRO A 201 15.38 -5.79 -8.50
N THR A 202 16.42 -6.59 -8.66
CA THR A 202 16.98 -7.43 -7.58
C THR A 202 17.52 -6.61 -6.40
N TRP A 203 18.09 -5.43 -6.66
CA TRP A 203 18.56 -4.52 -5.61
C TRP A 203 17.43 -4.06 -4.67
N PHE A 204 16.22 -3.83 -5.20
CA PHE A 204 15.06 -3.39 -4.41
C PHE A 204 14.55 -4.51 -3.50
N ARG A 205 14.58 -5.75 -3.97
CA ARG A 205 14.22 -6.93 -3.17
C ARG A 205 15.16 -7.16 -1.99
N ALA A 206 16.47 -7.13 -2.25
CA ALA A 206 17.49 -7.25 -1.21
C ALA A 206 17.34 -6.15 -0.15
N MET A 207 17.11 -4.93 -0.62
CA MET A 207 16.88 -3.78 0.22
C MET A 207 15.61 -3.89 1.08
N ARG A 208 14.50 -4.39 0.52
CA ARG A 208 13.27 -4.60 1.28
C ARG A 208 13.45 -5.63 2.39
N LEU A 209 14.16 -6.73 2.12
CA LEU A 209 14.48 -7.73 3.15
C LEU A 209 15.38 -7.14 4.24
N ALA A 210 16.39 -6.36 3.87
CA ALA A 210 17.28 -5.69 4.81
C ALA A 210 16.53 -4.70 5.73
N PHE A 211 15.42 -4.13 5.25
CA PHE A 211 14.56 -3.26 6.04
C PHE A 211 13.58 -4.04 6.94
N VAL A 212 12.89 -5.04 6.38
CA VAL A 212 11.84 -5.79 7.08
C VAL A 212 12.41 -6.62 8.22
N PHE A 213 13.60 -7.21 8.06
CA PHE A 213 14.21 -8.04 9.10
C PHE A 213 14.42 -7.29 10.44
N PRO A 214 15.14 -6.15 10.49
CA PRO A 214 15.30 -5.39 11.72
C PRO A 214 13.99 -4.75 12.20
N ALA A 215 13.08 -4.36 11.30
CA ALA A 215 11.78 -3.82 11.69
C ALA A 215 10.92 -4.86 12.43
N VAL A 216 10.83 -6.09 11.91
CA VAL A 216 10.12 -7.20 12.54
C VAL A 216 10.79 -7.60 13.85
N LEU A 217 12.13 -7.62 13.90
CA LEU A 217 12.86 -7.90 15.14
C LEU A 217 12.55 -6.87 16.23
N SER A 218 12.55 -5.59 15.88
CA SER A 218 12.20 -4.48 16.77
C SER A 218 10.75 -4.57 17.26
N LEU A 219 9.79 -4.89 16.37
CA LEU A 219 8.39 -5.09 16.76
C LEU A 219 8.20 -6.33 17.65
N ALA A 220 8.96 -7.40 17.42
CA ALA A 220 8.94 -8.59 18.26
C ALA A 220 9.44 -8.28 19.68
N ILE A 221 10.51 -7.50 19.82
CA ILE A 221 11.00 -7.01 21.12
C ILE A 221 9.91 -6.19 21.83
N ALA A 222 9.29 -5.24 21.12
CA ALA A 222 8.22 -4.42 21.69
C ALA A 222 7.01 -5.26 22.13
N PHE A 223 6.65 -6.30 21.35
CA PHE A 223 5.60 -7.23 21.70
C PHE A 223 5.93 -8.02 22.97
N LEU A 224 7.14 -8.57 23.08
CA LEU A 224 7.58 -9.30 24.28
C LEU A 224 7.48 -8.41 25.51
N TRP A 225 8.00 -7.18 25.45
CA TRP A 225 7.93 -6.24 26.57
C TRP A 225 6.50 -5.86 26.95
N ASN A 226 5.61 -5.70 25.97
CA ASN A 226 4.19 -5.42 26.22
C ASN A 226 3.43 -6.63 26.80
N LEU A 227 3.96 -7.85 26.66
CA LEU A 227 3.35 -9.07 27.22
C LEU A 227 3.74 -9.29 28.70
N PHE A 228 4.94 -8.86 29.08
CA PHE A 228 5.50 -9.08 30.42
C PHE A 228 5.21 -7.97 31.44
N ASN A 229 4.54 -6.88 31.04
CA ASN A 229 4.30 -5.69 31.86
C ASN A 229 2.80 -5.41 32.01
#